data_AF-A0A016SBE5-F1
#
_entry.id   AF-A0A016SBE5-F1
#
_cell.length_a   1.000
_cell.length_b   1.000
_cell.length_c   1.000
_cell.angle_alpha   90.00
_cell.angle_beta   90.00
_cell.angle_gamma   90.00
#
_symmetry.space_group_name_H-M   'P 1'
#
loop_
_entity.id
_entity.type
_entity.pdbx_description
1 polymer ?
#
loop_
_entity_poly.entity_id
_entity_poly.type
_entity_poly.pdbx_seq_one_letter_code
_entity_poly.pdbx_strand_id
1 'polypeptide(L)'
;MVLVLQTGVKSAAGFYGNDTIRLGDHGADQLALSNIKFGQATQLGFYFVGTPYDGVFGLAFSALSKDNYVPPFEQAYNRRLVDPVFTLFMEKNGGGGAITFGGLDKQHCGGVLAYEKLTLAKHWQFRMNTFSSPKFFSKNGWDVMIDNSYPFLGIPNYLAHRIARESGAEVRLLSLQHCFRTDPRQYFLLTHYGRKLKMLYNFGRHCMQKNTSACVSSAIAHISRSNGKTHMKPIPFDTKFATLRGFMWMTVILCSGRL
;
A
#
# COMPACT_ATOMS: atom_id res chain seq x y z
N MET A 1 20.59 3.35 21.99
CA MET A 1 19.17 2.93 21.94
C MET A 1 19.02 1.94 20.80
N VAL A 2 18.57 0.71 21.09
CA VAL A 2 18.46 -0.39 20.11
C VAL A 2 17.15 -0.26 19.35
N LEU A 3 17.20 -0.34 18.02
CA LEU A 3 16.05 -0.42 17.13
C LEU A 3 15.76 -1.89 16.84
N VAL A 4 14.51 -2.33 17.05
CA VAL A 4 14.03 -3.62 16.55
C VAL A 4 12.66 -3.43 15.88
N LEU A 5 12.61 -3.66 14.57
CA LEU A 5 11.40 -3.58 13.77
C LEU A 5 10.99 -4.97 13.31
N GLN A 6 9.70 -5.26 13.43
CA GLN A 6 9.11 -6.49 12.90
C GLN A 6 7.71 -6.17 12.38
N THR A 7 7.50 -6.42 11.08
CA THR A 7 6.22 -6.20 10.39
C THR A 7 5.95 -7.38 9.46
N GLY A 8 5.11 -8.32 9.90
CA GLY A 8 4.89 -9.57 9.19
C GLY A 8 6.18 -10.40 9.11
N VAL A 9 6.56 -10.78 7.88
CA VAL A 9 7.81 -11.50 7.58
C VAL A 9 9.06 -10.60 7.51
N LYS A 10 8.89 -9.27 7.56
CA LYS A 10 10.00 -8.32 7.51
C LYS A 10 10.50 -8.05 8.92
N SER A 11 11.80 -8.15 9.13
CA SER A 11 12.45 -7.81 10.39
C SER A 11 13.77 -7.09 10.17
N ALA A 12 14.10 -6.15 11.05
CA ALA A 12 15.37 -5.44 11.05
C ALA A 12 15.75 -5.08 12.49
N ALA A 13 17.05 -5.10 12.80
CA ALA A 13 17.59 -4.64 14.06
C ALA A 13 18.81 -3.75 13.84
N GLY A 14 19.05 -2.83 14.78
CA GLY A 14 20.17 -1.90 14.71
C GLY A 14 20.07 -0.80 15.77
N PHE A 15 20.39 0.43 15.38
CA PHE A 15 20.36 1.59 16.28
C PHE A 15 19.84 2.84 15.57
N TYR A 16 19.54 3.88 16.35
CA TYR A 16 19.08 5.15 15.80
C TYR A 16 20.25 6.06 15.44
N GLY A 17 20.18 6.68 14.26
CA GLY A 17 20.97 7.83 13.85
C GLY A 17 20.12 9.09 13.74
N ASN A 18 20.79 10.21 13.51
CA ASN A 18 20.15 11.48 13.20
C ASN A 18 20.98 12.19 12.12
N ASP A 19 20.33 12.57 11.02
CA ASP A 19 21.00 13.25 9.91
C ASP A 19 19.97 14.03 9.07
N THR A 20 20.43 14.62 7.97
CA THR A 20 19.60 15.30 6.98
C THR A 20 19.15 14.32 5.91
N ILE A 21 17.82 14.18 5.74
CA ILE A 21 17.22 13.44 4.64
C ILE A 21 16.81 14.43 3.55
N ARG A 22 17.09 14.10 2.28
CA ARG A 22 16.60 14.86 1.13
C ARG A 22 15.61 13.99 0.34
N LEU A 23 14.41 14.53 0.09
CA LEU A 23 13.35 13.86 -0.67
C LEU A 23 13.21 14.53 -2.04
N GLY A 24 13.28 13.75 -3.10
CA GLY A 24 13.22 14.23 -4.49
C GLY A 24 14.40 13.72 -5.30
N ASP A 25 14.30 13.83 -6.62
CA ASP A 25 15.33 13.36 -7.55
C ASP A 25 16.64 14.16 -7.41
N HIS A 26 17.77 13.56 -7.75
CA HIS A 26 19.07 14.21 -7.66
C HIS A 26 19.16 15.36 -8.67
N GLY A 27 19.50 16.56 -8.19
CA GLY A 27 19.56 17.77 -9.04
C GLY A 27 18.21 18.44 -9.31
N ALA A 28 17.11 17.92 -8.75
CA ALA A 28 15.84 18.62 -8.69
C ALA A 28 15.74 19.50 -7.43
N ASP A 29 14.63 20.23 -7.29
CA ASP A 29 14.30 20.94 -6.05
C ASP A 29 13.91 19.92 -4.97
N GLN A 30 14.87 19.57 -4.11
CA GLN A 30 14.70 18.54 -3.08
C GLN A 30 14.17 19.12 -1.77
N LEU A 31 13.18 18.43 -1.19
CA LEU A 31 12.74 18.71 0.17
C LEU A 31 13.78 18.20 1.16
N ALA A 32 14.62 19.11 1.67
CA ALA A 32 15.64 18.82 2.67
C ALA A 32 15.08 18.92 4.09
N LEU A 33 15.28 17.86 4.87
CA LEU A 33 14.81 17.74 6.25
C LEU A 33 16.01 17.44 7.15
N SER A 34 16.46 18.44 7.89
CA SER A 34 17.54 18.30 8.86
C SER A 34 17.06 17.66 10.17
N ASN A 35 17.99 17.09 10.94
CA ASN A 35 17.71 16.52 12.25
C ASN A 35 16.57 15.47 12.22
N ILE A 36 16.59 14.60 11.21
CA ILE A 36 15.67 13.49 11.11
C ILE A 36 16.31 12.25 11.75
N LYS A 37 15.68 11.78 12.83
CA LYS A 37 15.99 10.46 13.40
C LYS A 37 15.66 9.37 12.36
N PHE A 38 16.50 8.35 12.24
CA PHE A 38 16.22 7.18 11.40
C PHE A 38 16.92 5.94 11.92
N GLY A 39 16.50 4.78 11.45
CA GLY A 39 17.09 3.50 11.82
C GLY A 39 18.29 3.14 10.94
N GLN A 40 19.42 2.85 11.57
CA GLN A 40 20.59 2.25 10.93
C GLN A 40 20.56 0.76 11.22
N ALA A 41 20.16 -0.04 10.23
CA ALA A 41 20.05 -1.48 10.38
C ALA A 41 21.45 -2.12 10.33
N THR A 42 21.78 -2.91 11.36
CA THR A 42 22.98 -3.76 11.39
C THR A 42 22.65 -5.22 11.15
N GLN A 43 21.37 -5.58 11.24
CA GLN A 43 20.84 -6.91 10.95
C GLN A 43 19.54 -6.77 10.17
N LEU A 44 19.41 -7.55 9.09
CA LEU A 44 18.22 -7.61 8.25
C LEU A 44 17.71 -9.04 8.22
N GLY A 45 16.39 -9.20 8.31
CA GLY A 45 15.74 -10.49 8.12
C GLY A 45 15.84 -10.97 6.68
N PHE A 46 15.70 -12.28 6.49
CA PHE A 46 15.85 -12.95 5.18
C PHE A 46 14.99 -12.36 4.06
N TYR A 47 13.85 -11.73 4.39
CA TYR A 47 12.98 -11.07 3.41
C TYR A 47 13.71 -10.00 2.57
N PHE A 48 14.70 -9.31 3.14
CA PHE A 48 15.44 -8.25 2.43
C PHE A 48 16.54 -8.79 1.50
N VAL A 49 16.81 -10.10 1.52
CA VAL A 49 17.81 -10.71 0.63
C VAL A 49 17.32 -10.63 -0.81
N GLY A 50 18.09 -9.96 -1.68
CA GLY A 50 17.79 -9.83 -3.10
C GLY A 50 16.71 -8.80 -3.44
N THR A 51 16.29 -7.95 -2.49
CA THR A 51 15.41 -6.82 -2.80
C THR A 51 16.19 -5.71 -3.54
N PRO A 52 15.56 -5.00 -4.50
CA PRO A 52 16.23 -3.97 -5.29
C PRO A 52 16.35 -2.61 -4.57
N TYR A 53 16.13 -2.57 -3.25
CA TYR A 53 16.12 -1.34 -2.46
C TYR A 53 16.93 -1.54 -1.17
N ASP A 54 17.54 -0.46 -0.68
CA ASP A 54 18.45 -0.49 0.49
C ASP A 54 17.72 -0.35 1.83
N GLY A 55 16.52 0.22 1.83
CA GLY A 55 15.80 0.55 3.05
C GLY A 55 14.31 0.80 2.85
N VAL A 56 13.64 1.19 3.95
CA VAL A 56 12.19 1.44 3.96
C VAL A 56 11.92 2.84 4.47
N PHE A 57 11.23 3.64 3.65
CA PHE A 57 10.72 4.95 4.05
C PHE A 57 9.26 4.84 4.48
N GLY A 58 9.00 4.97 5.78
CA GLY A 58 7.66 4.83 6.35
C GLY A 58 6.77 6.04 6.05
N LEU A 59 5.63 5.80 5.40
CA LEU A 59 4.63 6.83 5.05
C LEU A 59 3.36 6.78 5.93
N ALA A 60 3.29 5.87 6.90
CA ALA A 60 2.18 5.79 7.85
C ALA A 60 2.30 6.87 8.94
N PHE A 61 1.30 6.96 9.81
CA PHE A 61 1.24 7.94 10.89
C PHE A 61 2.18 7.57 12.05
N SER A 62 2.66 8.57 12.80
CA SER A 62 3.43 8.37 14.04
C SER A 62 2.75 7.43 15.05
N ALA A 63 1.43 7.34 15.04
CA ALA A 63 0.66 6.38 15.84
C ALA A 63 0.99 4.88 15.55
N LEU A 64 1.62 4.57 14.41
CA LEU A 64 2.14 3.23 14.09
C LEU A 64 3.60 3.04 14.48
N SER A 65 4.34 4.12 14.68
CA SER A 65 5.77 4.09 14.93
C SER A 65 6.12 3.49 16.30
N LYS A 66 7.30 2.88 16.39
CA LYS A 66 7.91 2.51 17.68
C LYS A 66 8.66 3.69 18.26
N ASP A 67 8.90 3.66 19.57
CA ASP A 67 9.78 4.58 20.28
C ASP A 67 9.47 6.07 20.05
N ASN A 68 8.17 6.39 19.94
CA ASN A 68 7.64 7.73 19.67
C ASN A 68 8.29 8.40 18.44
N TYR A 69 8.68 7.59 17.44
CA TYR A 69 9.29 8.10 16.23
C TYR A 69 8.27 8.84 15.35
N VAL A 70 8.55 10.10 15.04
CA VAL A 70 7.76 10.90 14.09
C VAL A 70 8.30 10.69 12.67
N PRO A 71 7.50 10.15 11.72
CA PRO A 71 7.93 9.90 10.35
C PRO A 71 8.39 11.19 9.63
N PRO A 72 9.34 11.11 8.67
CA PRO A 72 9.94 12.32 8.10
C PRO A 72 8.95 13.24 7.40
N PHE A 73 7.96 12.68 6.68
CA PHE A 73 6.93 13.50 6.02
C PHE A 73 6.00 14.21 7.03
N GLU A 74 5.67 13.57 8.15
CA GLU A 74 4.92 14.21 9.25
C GLU A 74 5.74 15.33 9.89
N GLN A 75 7.06 15.14 10.05
CA GLN A 75 7.96 16.20 10.51
C GLN A 75 8.03 17.38 9.54
N ALA A 76 8.11 17.11 8.22
CA ALA A 76 8.12 18.15 7.20
C ALA A 76 6.86 19.03 7.28
N TYR A 77 5.69 18.40 7.44
CA TYR A 77 4.43 19.11 7.63
C TYR A 77 4.42 19.92 8.93
N ASN A 78 4.84 19.34 10.06
CA ASN A 78 4.90 20.02 11.35
C ASN A 78 5.81 21.26 11.32
N ARG A 79 6.85 21.23 10.49
CA ARG A 79 7.78 22.35 10.25
C ARG A 79 7.30 23.32 9.16
N ARG A 80 6.11 23.12 8.59
CA ARG A 80 5.51 23.93 7.52
C ARG A 80 6.37 24.01 6.25
N LEU A 81 7.14 22.96 5.98
CA LEU A 81 7.99 22.86 4.80
C LEU A 81 7.25 22.26 3.60
N VAL A 82 6.11 21.62 3.85
CA VAL A 82 5.35 20.89 2.85
C VAL A 82 3.87 20.93 3.21
N ASP A 83 3.01 21.02 2.21
CA ASP A 83 1.59 20.81 2.43
C ASP A 83 1.33 19.37 2.92
N PRO A 84 0.28 19.14 3.71
CA PRO A 84 0.02 17.86 4.36
C PRO A 84 -0.42 16.76 3.39
N VAL A 85 -0.11 16.83 2.10
CA VAL A 85 -0.53 15.89 1.07
C VAL A 85 0.66 15.27 0.37
N PHE A 86 0.60 13.96 0.10
CA PHE A 86 1.49 13.34 -0.87
C PHE A 86 0.70 12.41 -1.79
N THR A 87 1.23 12.16 -2.98
CA THR A 87 0.61 11.29 -3.98
C THR A 87 1.56 10.20 -4.40
N LEU A 88 1.00 9.01 -4.62
CA LEU A 88 1.73 7.87 -5.17
C LEU A 88 1.11 7.48 -6.51
N PHE A 89 1.95 7.47 -7.55
CA PHE A 89 1.69 6.85 -8.84
C PHE A 89 2.60 5.63 -9.01
N MET A 90 2.03 4.53 -9.48
CA MET A 90 2.77 3.30 -9.79
C MET A 90 2.33 2.83 -11.16
N GLU A 91 3.30 2.65 -12.06
CA GLU A 91 3.04 2.12 -13.38
C GLU A 91 2.88 0.59 -13.32
N LYS A 92 2.04 0.04 -14.20
CA LYS A 92 1.88 -1.41 -14.34
C LYS A 92 3.17 -2.05 -14.84
N ASN A 93 3.32 -3.34 -14.54
CA ASN A 93 4.34 -4.21 -15.15
C ASN A 93 5.79 -3.71 -15.02
N GLY A 94 6.09 -2.92 -13.98
CA GLY A 94 7.46 -2.48 -13.69
C GLY A 94 7.93 -1.26 -14.48
N GLY A 95 7.01 -0.47 -15.07
CA GLY A 95 7.37 0.78 -15.75
C GLY A 95 7.88 1.90 -14.81
N GLY A 96 7.73 1.71 -13.50
CA GLY A 96 8.24 2.63 -12.47
C GLY A 96 7.10 3.26 -11.68
N GLY A 97 7.30 4.51 -11.28
CA GLY A 97 6.32 5.26 -10.50
C GLY A 97 6.84 6.63 -10.07
N ALA A 98 5.98 7.41 -9.44
CA ALA A 98 6.30 8.73 -8.93
C ALA A 98 5.70 8.93 -7.55
N ILE A 99 6.41 9.66 -6.69
CA ILE A 99 5.88 10.20 -5.44
C ILE A 99 5.99 11.71 -5.48
N THR A 100 4.87 12.41 -5.28
CA THR A 100 4.85 13.87 -5.14
C THR A 100 4.58 14.20 -3.68
N PHE A 101 5.49 14.94 -3.03
CA PHE A 101 5.29 15.45 -1.69
C PHE A 101 4.80 16.90 -1.76
N GLY A 102 3.82 17.26 -0.93
CA GLY A 102 3.32 18.64 -0.82
C GLY A 102 2.37 19.09 -1.92
N GLY A 103 1.89 18.19 -2.76
CA GLY A 103 1.00 18.57 -3.83
C GLY A 103 0.26 17.39 -4.42
N LEU A 104 -0.60 17.67 -5.38
CA LEU A 104 -1.21 16.66 -6.22
C LEU A 104 -0.33 16.45 -7.46
N ASP A 105 -0.09 15.20 -7.84
CA ASP A 105 0.55 14.87 -9.11
C ASP A 105 -0.38 15.22 -10.29
N LYS A 106 -0.19 16.41 -10.87
CA LYS A 106 -1.03 16.88 -11.98
C LYS A 106 -0.81 16.11 -13.29
N GLN A 107 0.28 15.34 -13.39
CA GLN A 107 0.61 14.56 -14.58
C GLN A 107 -0.18 13.25 -14.56
N HIS A 108 -0.06 12.48 -13.47
CA HIS A 108 -0.61 11.13 -13.39
C HIS A 108 -1.95 11.04 -12.65
N CYS A 109 -2.28 11.99 -11.75
CA CYS A 109 -3.64 12.12 -11.19
C CYS A 109 -4.49 13.00 -12.11
N GLY A 110 -5.50 12.39 -12.74
CA GLY A 110 -6.57 13.09 -13.44
C GLY A 110 -7.62 13.68 -12.48
N GLY A 111 -8.90 13.43 -12.74
CA GLY A 111 -9.98 13.96 -11.90
C GLY A 111 -10.03 13.26 -10.53
N VAL A 112 -10.26 14.02 -9.46
CA VAL A 112 -10.52 13.46 -8.14
C VAL A 112 -11.89 12.76 -8.13
N LEU A 113 -11.90 11.48 -7.75
CA LEU A 113 -13.08 10.63 -7.73
C LEU A 113 -13.77 10.61 -6.37
N ALA A 114 -13.00 10.57 -5.28
CA ALA A 114 -13.54 10.53 -3.92
C ALA A 114 -12.53 10.97 -2.85
N TYR A 115 -13.08 11.43 -1.73
CA TYR A 115 -12.37 11.74 -0.48
C TYR A 115 -12.90 10.84 0.65
N GLU A 116 -12.14 9.83 1.04
CA GLU A 116 -12.55 8.89 2.08
C GLU A 116 -11.88 9.18 3.41
N LYS A 117 -12.69 9.44 4.43
CA LYS A 117 -12.21 9.62 5.81
C LYS A 117 -11.56 8.34 6.30
N LEU A 118 -10.44 8.49 7.00
CA LEU A 118 -9.77 7.36 7.62
C LEU A 118 -10.65 6.78 8.75
N THR A 119 -10.78 5.45 8.78
CA THR A 119 -11.43 4.76 9.90
C THR A 119 -10.49 4.55 11.07
N LEU A 120 -9.17 4.57 10.83
CA LEU A 120 -8.15 4.52 11.86
C LEU A 120 -6.86 5.20 11.36
N ALA A 121 -6.54 6.37 11.92
CA ALA A 121 -5.33 7.15 11.60
C ALA A 121 -4.02 6.58 12.19
N LYS A 122 -3.86 5.26 12.06
CA LYS A 122 -2.61 4.52 12.30
C LYS A 122 -2.03 4.02 10.98
N HIS A 123 -2.92 3.62 10.07
CA HIS A 123 -2.62 3.28 8.70
C HIS A 123 -3.43 4.18 7.78
N TRP A 124 -3.21 4.08 6.47
CA TRP A 124 -4.09 4.69 5.47
C TRP A 124 -5.30 3.80 5.25
N GLN A 125 -6.08 3.62 6.32
CA GLN A 125 -7.21 2.73 6.43
C GLN A 125 -8.53 3.50 6.29
N PHE A 126 -9.40 3.05 5.40
CA PHE A 126 -10.73 3.63 5.17
C PHE A 126 -11.78 2.53 4.99
N ARG A 127 -13.06 2.91 5.00
CA ARG A 127 -14.17 1.96 4.86
C ARG A 127 -14.52 1.75 3.40
N MET A 128 -14.64 0.50 2.99
CA MET A 128 -15.21 0.12 1.71
C MET A 128 -16.56 -0.57 1.92
N ASN A 129 -17.59 -0.19 1.16
CA ASN A 129 -18.95 -0.63 1.42
C ASN A 129 -19.22 -2.06 0.93
N THR A 130 -18.73 -2.41 -0.26
CA THR A 130 -19.08 -3.68 -0.89
C THR A 130 -17.93 -4.29 -1.68
N PHE A 131 -17.97 -5.61 -1.79
CA PHE A 131 -17.06 -6.40 -2.60
C PHE A 131 -17.87 -7.28 -3.55
N SER A 132 -17.39 -7.43 -4.77
CA SER A 132 -18.03 -8.28 -5.77
C SER A 132 -16.99 -9.02 -6.64
N SER A 133 -17.24 -10.31 -6.83
CA SER A 133 -16.64 -11.14 -7.87
C SER A 133 -17.75 -11.59 -8.85
N PRO A 134 -17.42 -12.27 -9.95
CA PRO A 134 -18.44 -12.80 -10.86
C PRO A 134 -19.49 -13.71 -10.21
N LYS A 135 -19.14 -14.45 -9.13
CA LYS A 135 -20.04 -15.42 -8.47
C LYS A 135 -20.32 -15.08 -6.99
N PHE A 136 -19.82 -13.94 -6.50
CA PHE A 136 -19.99 -13.53 -5.10
C PHE A 136 -20.23 -12.03 -4.97
N PHE A 137 -21.12 -11.68 -4.06
CA PHE A 137 -21.39 -10.29 -3.71
C PHE A 137 -21.57 -10.19 -2.20
N SER A 138 -21.01 -9.16 -1.60
CA SER A 138 -21.19 -8.90 -0.17
C SER A 138 -21.27 -7.42 0.13
N LYS A 139 -22.24 -7.10 1.01
CA LYS A 139 -22.53 -5.76 1.52
C LYS A 139 -21.97 -5.50 2.92
N ASN A 140 -21.26 -6.47 3.50
CA ASN A 140 -20.84 -6.40 4.90
C ASN A 140 -19.79 -5.32 5.16
N GLY A 141 -19.19 -4.79 4.09
CA GLY A 141 -18.17 -3.74 4.11
C GLY A 141 -16.90 -4.14 4.85
N TRP A 142 -15.76 -3.60 4.43
CA TRP A 142 -14.47 -3.88 5.04
C TRP A 142 -13.74 -2.61 5.36
N ASP A 143 -13.00 -2.65 6.47
CA ASP A 143 -11.90 -1.71 6.63
C ASP A 143 -10.77 -2.21 5.73
N VAL A 144 -10.33 -1.33 4.85
CA VAL A 144 -9.28 -1.60 3.86
C VAL A 144 -8.16 -0.62 4.09
N MET A 145 -6.93 -1.01 3.78
CA MET A 145 -5.80 -0.09 3.85
C MET A 145 -4.99 -0.07 2.58
N ILE A 146 -4.46 1.11 2.27
CA ILE A 146 -3.53 1.28 1.17
C ILE A 146 -2.14 1.02 1.71
N ASP A 147 -1.52 -0.02 1.17
CA ASP A 147 -0.19 -0.48 1.50
C ASP A 147 0.57 -0.64 0.19
N ASN A 148 1.73 -0.03 0.08
CA ASN A 148 2.60 -0.16 -1.10
C ASN A 148 3.83 -1.02 -0.79
N SER A 149 3.84 -1.71 0.35
CA SER A 149 4.97 -2.53 0.80
C SER A 149 4.87 -4.00 0.36
N TYR A 150 3.76 -4.40 -0.24
CA TYR A 150 3.55 -5.74 -0.78
C TYR A 150 2.95 -5.65 -2.19
N PRO A 151 3.35 -6.55 -3.11
CA PRO A 151 2.81 -6.56 -4.47
C PRO A 151 1.45 -7.29 -4.58
N PHE A 152 0.95 -7.90 -3.50
CA PHE A 152 -0.20 -8.81 -3.55
C PHE A 152 -1.37 -8.31 -2.73
N LEU A 153 -2.60 -8.36 -3.25
CA LEU A 153 -3.80 -8.16 -2.45
C LEU A 153 -3.98 -9.30 -1.43
N GLY A 154 -3.76 -8.96 -0.17
CA GLY A 154 -4.22 -9.65 1.02
C GLY A 154 -5.71 -9.43 1.31
N ILE A 155 -6.44 -10.52 1.39
CA ILE A 155 -7.88 -10.55 1.73
C ILE A 155 -8.14 -11.62 2.79
N PRO A 156 -9.31 -11.58 3.46
CA PRO A 156 -9.70 -12.64 4.38
C PRO A 156 -9.61 -14.03 3.72
N ASN A 157 -9.11 -15.03 4.45
CA ASN A 157 -8.88 -16.38 3.92
C ASN A 157 -10.12 -16.96 3.21
N TYR A 158 -11.30 -16.84 3.82
CA TYR A 158 -12.53 -17.37 3.21
C TYR A 158 -12.84 -16.74 1.84
N LEU A 159 -12.47 -15.47 1.65
CA LEU A 159 -12.68 -14.75 0.39
C LEU A 159 -11.61 -15.15 -0.63
N ALA A 160 -10.35 -15.28 -0.21
CA ALA A 160 -9.28 -15.81 -1.06
C ALA A 160 -9.61 -17.21 -1.58
N HIS A 161 -10.00 -18.12 -0.69
CA HIS A 161 -10.40 -19.48 -1.08
C HIS A 161 -11.62 -19.50 -1.99
N ARG A 162 -12.57 -18.57 -1.81
CA ARG A 162 -13.74 -18.46 -2.68
C ARG A 162 -13.33 -18.00 -4.09
N ILE A 163 -12.59 -16.90 -4.21
CA ILE A 163 -12.10 -16.38 -5.50
C ILE A 163 -11.24 -17.44 -6.21
N ALA A 164 -10.36 -18.13 -5.47
CA ALA A 164 -9.57 -19.25 -5.97
C ALA A 164 -10.44 -20.35 -6.58
N ARG A 165 -11.48 -20.79 -5.86
CA ARG A 165 -12.40 -21.84 -6.34
C ARG A 165 -13.20 -21.39 -7.56
N GLU A 166 -13.65 -20.13 -7.58
CA GLU A 166 -14.41 -19.56 -8.69
C GLU A 166 -13.59 -19.45 -9.98
N SER A 167 -12.27 -19.27 -9.84
CA SER A 167 -11.34 -18.97 -10.91
C SER A 167 -10.47 -20.16 -11.34
N GLY A 168 -10.65 -21.34 -10.72
CA GLY A 168 -9.86 -22.53 -11.01
C GLY A 168 -8.38 -22.40 -10.63
N ALA A 169 -8.08 -21.67 -9.56
CA ALA A 169 -6.70 -21.42 -9.11
C ALA A 169 -6.03 -22.64 -8.49
N GLU A 170 -4.72 -22.78 -8.68
CA GLU A 170 -3.90 -23.73 -7.94
C GLU A 170 -3.53 -23.15 -6.57
N VAL A 171 -3.56 -23.96 -5.51
CA VAL A 171 -3.28 -23.51 -4.14
C VAL A 171 -1.87 -23.93 -3.73
N ARG A 172 -1.00 -22.98 -3.40
CA ARG A 172 0.31 -23.27 -2.78
C ARG A 172 0.18 -23.19 -1.26
N LEU A 173 0.02 -24.36 -0.64
CA LEU A 173 -0.24 -24.48 0.80
C LEU A 173 0.89 -23.90 1.68
N LEU A 174 2.15 -24.03 1.25
CA LEU A 174 3.31 -23.56 2.00
C LEU A 174 3.40 -22.03 2.11
N SER A 175 2.92 -21.29 1.11
CA SER A 175 2.94 -19.81 1.10
C SER A 175 1.55 -19.19 1.33
N LEU A 176 0.51 -20.01 1.54
CA LEU A 176 -0.90 -19.61 1.56
C LEU A 176 -1.28 -18.71 0.37
N GLN A 177 -0.65 -18.99 -0.77
CA GLN A 177 -0.77 -18.18 -1.97
C GLN A 177 -1.64 -18.91 -2.98
N HIS A 178 -2.65 -18.21 -3.46
CA HIS A 178 -3.53 -18.70 -4.52
C HIS A 178 -3.01 -18.22 -5.86
N CYS A 179 -2.87 -19.14 -6.80
CA CYS A 179 -2.16 -18.94 -8.05
C CYS A 179 -3.14 -19.06 -9.23
N PHE A 180 -3.42 -17.97 -9.96
CA PHE A 180 -4.34 -17.98 -11.10
C PHE A 180 -3.63 -17.97 -12.46
N ARG A 181 -4.00 -18.89 -13.37
CA ARG A 181 -3.50 -18.92 -14.77
C ARG A 181 -4.04 -17.78 -15.63
N THR A 182 -5.24 -17.30 -15.31
CA THR A 182 -5.86 -16.10 -15.90
C THR A 182 -6.31 -15.20 -14.77
N ASP A 183 -6.10 -13.88 -14.90
CA ASP A 183 -6.41 -12.93 -13.83
C ASP A 183 -7.93 -12.77 -13.66
N PRO A 184 -8.51 -13.22 -12.53
CA PRO A 184 -9.93 -13.13 -12.33
C PRO A 184 -10.33 -11.69 -11.97
N ARG A 185 -11.15 -11.06 -12.82
CA ARG A 185 -11.66 -9.70 -12.58
C ARG A 185 -12.40 -9.64 -11.24
N GLN A 186 -11.87 -8.87 -10.29
CA GLN A 186 -12.55 -8.54 -9.04
C GLN A 186 -12.97 -7.08 -9.04
N TYR A 187 -14.13 -6.77 -8.47
CA TYR A 187 -14.60 -5.40 -8.36
C TYR A 187 -14.86 -5.03 -6.91
N PHE A 188 -14.20 -3.96 -6.50
CA PHE A 188 -14.46 -3.26 -5.27
C PHE A 188 -15.41 -2.11 -5.57
N LEU A 189 -16.51 -1.97 -4.84
CA LEU A 189 -17.35 -0.77 -4.97
C LEU A 189 -17.30 0.06 -3.70
N LEU A 190 -16.88 1.31 -3.90
CA LEU A 190 -16.95 2.37 -2.93
C LEU A 190 -18.18 3.22 -3.23
N THR A 191 -18.99 3.53 -2.22
CA THR A 191 -20.11 4.46 -2.36
C THR A 191 -19.76 5.76 -1.65
N HIS A 192 -19.46 6.79 -2.44
CA HIS A 192 -19.04 8.10 -1.96
C HIS A 192 -20.15 9.13 -2.28
N TYR A 193 -20.79 9.69 -1.25
CA TYR A 193 -21.93 10.62 -1.37
C TYR A 193 -23.00 10.16 -2.38
N GLY A 194 -23.41 8.89 -2.31
CA GLY A 194 -24.41 8.30 -3.22
C GLY A 194 -23.89 7.90 -4.60
N ARG A 195 -22.67 8.29 -4.99
CA ARG A 195 -22.02 7.85 -6.23
C ARG A 195 -21.30 6.52 -6.01
N LYS A 196 -21.52 5.55 -6.89
CA LYS A 196 -20.84 4.25 -6.85
C LYS A 196 -19.58 4.29 -7.72
N LEU A 197 -18.41 4.21 -7.08
CA LEU A 197 -17.12 4.05 -7.72
C LEU A 197 -16.79 2.57 -7.80
N LYS A 198 -16.84 2.01 -9.01
CA LYS A 198 -16.47 0.62 -9.29
C LYS A 198 -14.99 0.54 -9.65
N MET A 199 -14.20 -0.01 -8.75
CA MET A 199 -12.76 -0.18 -8.89
C MET A 199 -12.49 -1.62 -9.32
N LEU A 200 -12.01 -1.78 -10.56
CA LEU A 200 -11.53 -3.07 -11.04
C LEU A 200 -10.17 -3.33 -10.41
N TYR A 201 -10.05 -4.49 -9.79
CA TYR A 201 -8.79 -5.02 -9.31
C TYR A 201 -8.29 -6.11 -10.25
N ASN A 202 -7.05 -5.93 -10.68
CA ASN A 202 -6.29 -6.87 -11.47
C ASN A 202 -5.20 -7.40 -10.53
N PHE A 203 -5.15 -8.70 -10.31
CA PHE A 203 -4.11 -9.31 -9.47
C PHE A 203 -2.72 -9.20 -10.10
N GLY A 204 -2.62 -8.75 -11.36
CA GLY A 204 -1.37 -8.57 -12.07
C GLY A 204 -0.77 -9.92 -12.45
N ARG A 205 0.23 -9.89 -13.34
CA ARG A 205 1.06 -11.06 -13.62
C ARG A 205 2.29 -10.99 -12.71
N HIS A 206 2.30 -11.78 -11.64
CA HIS A 206 3.53 -11.97 -10.85
C HIS A 206 4.19 -13.28 -11.26
N CYS A 207 5.30 -13.19 -12.00
CA CYS A 207 6.06 -14.36 -12.41
C CYS A 207 6.91 -14.80 -11.21
N MET A 208 6.46 -15.84 -10.51
CA MET A 208 7.09 -16.32 -9.28
C MET A 208 8.27 -17.28 -9.50
N GLN A 209 8.59 -17.64 -10.74
CA GLN A 209 9.69 -18.56 -11.07
C GLN A 209 10.48 -18.05 -12.27
N LYS A 210 11.82 -18.06 -12.13
CA LYS A 210 12.77 -17.59 -13.16
C LYS A 210 12.88 -18.49 -14.41
N ASN A 211 12.18 -19.62 -14.50
CA ASN A 211 12.33 -20.61 -15.58
C ASN A 211 11.02 -21.27 -16.04
N THR A 212 9.86 -20.70 -15.70
CA THR A 212 8.57 -21.16 -16.24
C THR A 212 7.88 -19.98 -16.91
N SER A 213 7.27 -20.20 -18.08
CA SER A 213 6.43 -19.23 -18.79
C SER A 213 5.11 -18.91 -18.07
N ALA A 214 4.92 -19.43 -16.85
CA ALA A 214 3.73 -19.28 -16.05
C ALA A 214 3.87 -18.06 -15.13
N CYS A 215 3.35 -16.92 -15.59
CA CYS A 215 3.10 -15.79 -14.71
C CYS A 215 1.73 -15.96 -14.07
N VAL A 216 1.68 -15.79 -12.76
CA VAL A 216 0.53 -16.21 -11.98
C VAL A 216 0.09 -15.05 -11.10
N SER A 217 -1.18 -14.68 -11.22
CA SER A 217 -1.80 -13.73 -10.31
C SER A 217 -1.88 -14.33 -8.91
N SER A 218 -1.72 -13.53 -7.84
CA SER A 218 -1.85 -14.09 -6.51
C SER A 218 -2.49 -13.21 -5.45
N ALA A 219 -3.38 -13.84 -4.68
CA ALA A 219 -3.86 -13.35 -3.40
C ALA A 219 -3.11 -14.09 -2.30
N ILE A 220 -2.70 -13.36 -1.25
CA ILE A 220 -2.23 -13.99 -0.02
C ILE A 220 -3.40 -14.05 0.94
N ALA A 221 -3.71 -15.26 1.42
CA ALA A 221 -4.66 -15.43 2.50
C ALA A 221 -4.03 -14.83 3.76
N HIS A 222 -4.42 -13.60 4.11
CA HIS A 222 -3.80 -12.86 5.20
C HIS A 222 -4.85 -12.55 6.27
N ILE A 223 -4.63 -13.05 7.48
CA ILE A 223 -5.40 -12.69 8.65
C ILE A 223 -4.74 -11.45 9.26
N SER A 224 -4.95 -10.28 8.65
CA SER A 224 -4.66 -9.05 9.41
C SER A 224 -5.88 -8.71 10.23
N ARG A 225 -5.83 -9.03 11.52
CA ARG A 225 -6.82 -8.60 12.50
C ARG A 225 -6.32 -7.35 13.22
N SER A 226 -7.13 -6.30 13.21
CA SER A 226 -6.97 -5.14 14.09
C SER A 226 -8.32 -4.90 14.74
N ASN A 227 -8.34 -4.79 16.08
CA ASN A 227 -9.56 -4.69 16.91
C ASN A 227 -10.63 -5.75 16.57
N GLY A 228 -10.21 -7.00 16.34
CA GLY A 228 -11.12 -8.12 16.03
C GLY A 228 -11.68 -8.15 14.61
N LYS A 229 -11.43 -7.12 13.77
CA LYS A 229 -11.89 -7.07 12.37
C LYS A 229 -10.80 -7.51 11.40
N THR A 230 -11.17 -8.27 10.37
CA THR A 230 -10.26 -8.66 9.28
C THR A 230 -10.17 -7.55 8.24
N HIS A 231 -8.95 -7.13 7.92
CA HIS A 231 -8.66 -6.05 6.98
C HIS A 231 -8.22 -6.58 5.61
N MET A 232 -8.53 -5.84 4.55
CA MET A 232 -7.93 -6.07 3.23
C MET A 232 -6.67 -5.18 3.08
N LYS A 233 -5.60 -5.76 2.58
CA LYS A 233 -4.27 -5.16 2.38
C LYS A 233 -3.74 -5.55 1.03
N PRO A 234 -2.66 -4.92 0.58
CA PRO A 234 -2.77 -3.76 -0.28
C PRO A 234 -3.92 -3.86 -1.29
N ILE A 235 -4.64 -2.77 -1.51
CA ILE A 235 -5.25 -2.56 -2.82
C ILE A 235 -4.11 -1.95 -3.65
N PRO A 236 -3.29 -2.70 -4.43
CA PRO A 236 -2.55 -2.06 -5.49
C PRO A 236 -3.60 -1.51 -6.42
N PHE A 237 -3.82 -0.21 -6.28
CA PHE A 237 -4.52 0.50 -7.31
C PHE A 237 -3.63 0.35 -8.55
N ASP A 238 -4.18 -0.39 -9.49
CA ASP A 238 -3.84 -0.28 -10.91
C ASP A 238 -3.67 1.22 -11.25
N THR A 239 -2.88 1.54 -12.29
CA THR A 239 -2.53 2.89 -12.79
C THR A 239 -3.65 3.95 -12.83
N LYS A 240 -4.90 3.55 -12.61
CA LYS A 240 -6.09 4.37 -12.49
C LYS A 240 -6.30 5.06 -11.14
N PHE A 241 -5.50 4.86 -10.08
CA PHE A 241 -5.67 5.65 -8.85
C PHE A 241 -4.37 6.12 -8.24
N ALA A 242 -4.12 7.43 -8.34
CA ALA A 242 -3.19 8.09 -7.46
C ALA A 242 -3.79 8.13 -6.06
N THR A 243 -3.04 7.63 -5.07
CA THR A 243 -3.44 7.72 -3.66
C THR A 243 -2.92 9.03 -3.11
N LEU A 244 -3.80 9.99 -2.85
CA LEU A 244 -3.44 11.24 -2.19
C LEU A 244 -3.74 11.11 -0.70
N ARG A 245 -2.81 11.57 0.13
CA ARG A 245 -2.82 11.29 1.57
C ARG A 245 -2.63 12.57 2.36
N GLY A 246 -3.75 13.09 2.89
CA GLY A 246 -3.81 14.35 3.62
C GLY A 246 -3.68 14.16 5.14
N PHE A 247 -2.64 14.68 5.79
CA PHE A 247 -2.51 14.70 7.26
C PHE A 247 -3.53 15.63 7.92
N MET A 248 -3.79 16.80 7.33
CA MET A 248 -4.71 17.80 7.89
C MET A 248 -6.18 17.37 7.84
N TRP A 249 -6.55 16.49 6.91
CA TRP A 249 -7.93 16.02 6.75
C TRP A 249 -8.11 14.55 7.06
N MET A 250 -7.06 13.83 7.46
CA MET A 250 -7.08 12.37 7.71
C MET A 250 -7.91 11.63 6.66
N THR A 251 -7.57 11.86 5.38
CA THR A 251 -8.38 11.43 4.25
C THR A 251 -7.50 10.78 3.19
N VAL A 252 -8.03 9.72 2.59
CA VAL A 252 -7.53 9.10 1.36
C VAL A 252 -8.27 9.74 0.20
N ILE A 253 -7.54 10.24 -0.78
CA ILE A 253 -8.11 10.77 -2.01
C ILE A 253 -7.80 9.79 -3.15
N LEU A 254 -8.83 9.48 -3.92
CA LEU A 254 -8.74 8.60 -5.08
C LEU A 254 -8.87 9.44 -6.34
N CYS A 255 -7.89 9.41 -7.23
CA CYS A 255 -7.99 10.04 -8.56
C CYS A 255 -8.31 9.04 -9.66
N SER A 256 -8.78 9.51 -10.82
CA SER A 256 -8.71 8.76 -12.07
C SER A 256 -7.30 8.92 -12.64
N GLY A 257 -6.54 7.86 -12.81
CA GLY A 257 -5.19 7.93 -13.36
C GLY A 257 -5.18 8.39 -14.82
N ARG A 258 -4.12 9.09 -15.20
CA ARG A 258 -3.74 9.41 -16.59
C ARG A 258 -2.52 8.57 -16.95
N LEU A 259 -2.57 7.96 -18.13
CA LEU A 259 -1.44 7.28 -18.76
C LEU A 259 -0.77 8.26 -19.73
#